data_AF-A0A537AKH1-F1
#
_entry.id   AF-A0A537AKH1-F1
#
_cell.length_a   1.000
_cell.length_b   1.000
_cell.length_c   1.000
_cell.angle_alpha   90.00
_cell.angle_beta   90.00
_cell.angle_gamma   90.00
#
_symmetry.space_group_name_H-M   'P 1'
#
loop_
_entity.id
_entity.type
_entity.pdbx_description
1 polymer ?
#
loop_
_entity_poly.entity_id
_entity_poly.type
_entity_poly.pdbx_seq_one_letter_code
_entity_poly.pdbx_strand_id
1 'polypeptide(L)'
;MRSVPGSPLVRLALLVACGAAFVWLTASSLPSVVASHFGVAGDANGFMPRGLYLRFTLGFVVGLPALLTIGSHLAIGSPRARINLPNREYWLAPERRNETVSYLRAHMARFGAVLLVFLCYVHWLVVRANETQPPRLSNPAMLGGLAAFIVFALVWSRSFLRRFRNQPTGQSV
;
A
#
# COMPACT_ATOMS: atom_id res chain seq x y z
N MET A 1 -28.33 1.54 -2.68
CA MET A 1 -27.27 0.84 -1.90
C MET A 1 -26.58 1.85 -0.99
N ARG A 2 -26.84 1.78 0.32
CA ARG A 2 -26.19 2.63 1.32
C ARG A 2 -24.80 2.05 1.62
N SER A 3 -23.75 2.85 1.44
CA SER A 3 -22.37 2.48 1.79
C SER A 3 -22.30 2.12 3.27
N VAL A 4 -21.75 0.94 3.61
CA VAL A 4 -21.43 0.59 5.01
C VAL A 4 -20.46 1.65 5.56
N PRO A 5 -20.84 2.47 6.55
CA PRO A 5 -19.95 3.50 7.09
C PRO A 5 -18.97 2.84 8.06
N GLY A 6 -17.94 2.19 7.52
CA GLY A 6 -16.75 1.84 8.30
C GLY A 6 -15.82 3.05 8.40
N SER A 7 -15.17 3.26 9.54
CA SER A 7 -14.03 4.19 9.57
C SER A 7 -12.94 3.68 8.57
N PRO A 8 -12.18 4.57 7.91
CA PRO A 8 -11.09 4.14 7.02
C PRO A 8 -10.11 3.17 7.68
N LEU A 9 -9.95 3.27 9.00
CA LEU A 9 -9.12 2.40 9.80
C LEU A 9 -9.72 0.99 9.94
N VAL A 10 -11.03 0.86 10.18
CA VAL A 10 -11.70 -0.46 10.23
C VAL A 10 -11.58 -1.17 8.88
N ARG A 11 -11.80 -0.46 7.77
CA ARG A 11 -11.62 -1.04 6.43
C ARG A 11 -10.19 -1.53 6.21
N LEU A 12 -9.20 -0.72 6.59
CA LEU A 12 -7.80 -1.14 6.48
C LEU A 12 -7.51 -2.35 7.37
N ALA A 13 -7.99 -2.36 8.61
CA ALA A 13 -7.77 -3.48 9.53
C ALA A 13 -8.33 -4.79 8.96
N LEU A 14 -9.54 -4.74 8.39
CA LEU A 14 -10.13 -5.89 7.69
C LEU A 14 -9.29 -6.30 6.48
N LEU A 15 -8.86 -5.35 5.65
CA LEU A 15 -8.00 -5.66 4.50
C LEU A 15 -6.68 -6.29 4.93
N VAL A 16 -6.02 -5.74 5.95
CA VAL A 16 -4.76 -6.27 6.50
C VAL A 16 -4.97 -7.67 7.08
N ALA A 17 -6.08 -7.90 7.80
CA ALA A 17 -6.42 -9.23 8.30
C ALA A 17 -6.64 -10.23 7.14
N CYS A 18 -7.36 -9.83 6.09
CA CYS A 18 -7.53 -10.65 4.89
C CYS A 18 -6.19 -10.92 4.18
N GLY A 19 -5.33 -9.91 4.03
CA GLY A 19 -4.01 -10.06 3.41
C GLY A 19 -3.07 -10.95 4.22
N ALA A 20 -3.07 -10.81 5.55
CA ALA A 20 -2.31 -11.67 6.44
C ALA A 20 -2.83 -13.11 6.42
N ALA A 21 -4.14 -13.30 6.45
CA ALA A 21 -4.76 -14.62 6.32
C ALA A 21 -4.44 -15.26 4.97
N PHE A 22 -4.52 -14.49 3.87
CA PHE A 22 -4.13 -14.94 2.55
C PHE A 22 -2.69 -15.47 2.56
N VAL A 23 -1.72 -14.65 3.00
CA VAL A 23 -0.31 -15.04 3.08
C VAL A 23 -0.09 -16.27 3.96
N TRP A 24 -0.74 -16.31 5.12
CA TRP A 24 -0.61 -17.44 6.05
C TRP A 24 -1.10 -18.74 5.43
N LEU A 25 -2.29 -18.71 4.81
CA LEU A 25 -2.90 -19.89 4.20
C LEU A 25 -2.11 -20.36 2.98
N THR A 26 -1.70 -19.46 2.09
CA THR A 26 -0.96 -19.83 0.87
C THR A 26 0.50 -20.16 1.13
N ALA A 27 1.11 -19.68 2.22
CA ALA A 27 2.46 -20.09 2.57
C ALA A 27 2.58 -21.57 2.95
N SER A 28 1.47 -22.22 3.32
CA SER A 28 1.47 -23.66 3.65
C SER A 28 1.81 -24.55 2.45
N SER A 29 1.51 -24.11 1.22
CA SER A 29 1.83 -24.84 -0.02
C SER A 29 3.28 -24.66 -0.47
N LEU A 30 4.05 -23.77 0.16
CA LEU A 30 5.45 -23.56 -0.19
C LEU A 30 6.33 -24.71 0.30
N PRO A 31 7.43 -25.03 -0.43
CA PRO A 31 8.43 -26.00 0.02
C PRO A 31 9.15 -25.53 1.30
N SER A 32 9.89 -26.44 1.96
CA SER A 32 10.65 -26.13 3.18
C SER A 32 11.71 -25.04 2.96
N VAL A 33 12.31 -25.01 1.76
CA VAL A 33 13.22 -23.99 1.27
C VAL A 33 12.55 -23.29 0.09
N VAL A 34 12.26 -22.00 0.24
CA VAL A 34 11.50 -21.20 -0.71
C VAL A 34 12.45 -20.42 -1.60
N ALA A 35 12.26 -20.52 -2.92
CA ALA A 35 12.81 -19.54 -3.85
C ALA A 35 12.09 -18.20 -3.61
N SER A 36 12.79 -17.25 -3.00
CA SER A 36 12.22 -16.02 -2.45
C SER A 36 12.74 -14.76 -3.14
N HIS A 37 13.81 -14.89 -3.91
CA HIS A 37 14.35 -13.83 -4.75
C HIS A 37 14.68 -14.38 -6.14
N PHE A 38 14.36 -13.58 -7.15
CA PHE A 38 14.46 -13.95 -8.55
C PHE A 38 15.25 -12.90 -9.30
N GLY A 39 16.12 -13.34 -10.21
CA GLY A 39 16.88 -12.46 -11.10
C GLY A 39 16.01 -11.88 -12.21
N VAL A 40 16.61 -11.02 -13.04
CA VAL A 40 15.92 -10.34 -14.15
C VAL A 40 15.36 -11.32 -15.18
N ALA A 41 15.96 -12.50 -15.35
CA ALA A 41 15.48 -13.56 -16.24
C ALA A 41 14.31 -14.41 -15.65
N GLY A 42 13.93 -14.12 -14.40
CA GLY A 42 12.90 -14.85 -13.65
C GLY A 42 13.45 -16.07 -12.89
N ASP A 43 14.73 -16.41 -13.05
CA ASP A 43 15.36 -17.54 -12.37
C ASP A 43 15.59 -17.24 -10.89
N ALA A 44 15.34 -18.21 -10.03
CA ALA A 44 15.60 -18.09 -8.60
C ALA A 44 17.10 -17.96 -8.33
N ASN A 45 17.50 -16.94 -7.58
CA ASN A 45 18.90 -16.72 -7.16
C ASN A 45 19.04 -16.39 -5.67
N GLY A 46 17.94 -16.39 -4.92
CA GLY A 46 17.94 -16.30 -3.47
C GLY A 46 16.86 -17.18 -2.87
N PHE A 47 17.22 -17.86 -1.78
CA PHE A 47 16.41 -18.86 -1.11
C PHE A 47 16.37 -18.59 0.38
N MET A 48 15.28 -18.97 1.03
CA MET A 48 15.21 -18.92 2.49
C MET A 48 14.29 -20.01 3.05
N PRO A 49 14.46 -20.39 4.33
CA PRO A 49 13.53 -21.28 5.01
C PRO A 49 12.10 -20.73 4.99
N ARG A 50 11.10 -21.58 4.76
CA ARG A 50 9.67 -21.19 4.69
C ARG A 50 9.19 -20.36 5.88
N GLY A 51 9.61 -20.73 7.09
CA GLY A 51 9.25 -19.98 8.30
C GLY A 51 9.83 -18.57 8.33
N LEU A 52 11.04 -18.38 7.78
CA LEU A 52 11.65 -17.06 7.67
C LEU A 52 10.93 -16.22 6.61
N TYR A 53 10.66 -16.82 5.45
CA TYR A 53 9.87 -16.18 4.38
C TYR A 53 8.50 -15.70 4.87
N LEU A 54 7.78 -16.54 5.60
CA LEU A 54 6.46 -16.21 6.12
C LEU A 54 6.51 -15.02 7.07
N ARG A 55 7.45 -15.00 8.03
CA ARG A 55 7.61 -13.88 8.97
C ARG A 55 7.98 -12.58 8.26
N PHE A 56 8.92 -12.62 7.33
CA PHE A 56 9.29 -11.44 6.54
C PHE A 56 8.10 -10.91 5.73
N THR A 57 7.42 -11.80 5.00
CA THR A 57 6.29 -11.42 4.14
C THR A 57 5.13 -10.85 4.96
N LEU A 58 4.78 -11.47 6.08
CA LEU A 58 3.77 -10.92 7.00
C LEU A 58 4.20 -9.57 7.58
N GLY A 59 5.47 -9.41 7.95
CA GLY A 59 6.02 -8.15 8.40
C GLY A 59 5.82 -7.03 7.38
N PHE A 60 6.04 -7.30 6.09
CA PHE A 60 5.80 -6.31 5.03
C PHE A 60 4.31 -6.08 4.75
N VAL A 61 3.54 -7.15 4.59
CA VAL A 61 2.09 -7.11 4.26
C VAL A 61 1.28 -6.43 5.36
N VAL A 62 1.64 -6.63 6.64
CA VAL A 62 0.99 -5.96 7.77
C VAL A 62 1.64 -4.61 8.05
N GLY A 63 2.96 -4.60 8.21
CA GLY A 63 3.71 -3.48 8.75
C GLY A 63 3.70 -2.25 7.84
N LEU A 64 3.97 -2.40 6.53
CA LEU A 64 4.07 -1.23 5.65
C LEU A 64 2.71 -0.53 5.45
N PRO A 65 1.60 -1.22 5.10
CA PRO A 65 0.29 -0.57 4.97
C PRO A 65 -0.19 0.07 6.28
N ALA A 66 0.04 -0.60 7.42
CA ALA A 66 -0.30 -0.08 8.74
C ALA A 66 0.53 1.17 9.08
N LEU A 67 1.85 1.14 8.87
CA LEU A 67 2.73 2.28 9.09
C LEU A 67 2.32 3.48 8.25
N LEU A 68 2.09 3.29 6.95
CA LEU A 68 1.69 4.37 6.06
C LEU A 68 0.33 4.96 6.42
N THR A 69 -0.63 4.14 6.84
CA THR A 69 -1.98 4.65 7.13
C THR A 69 -2.11 5.16 8.56
N ILE A 70 -1.75 4.37 9.56
CA ILE A 70 -1.86 4.75 10.97
C ILE A 70 -0.83 5.82 11.31
N GLY A 71 0.42 5.66 10.87
CA GLY A 71 1.48 6.64 11.09
C GLY A 71 1.12 8.00 10.48
N SER A 72 0.64 8.04 9.23
CA SER A 72 0.16 9.30 8.64
C SER A 72 -1.09 9.84 9.33
N HIS A 73 -2.02 8.98 9.76
CA HIS A 73 -3.23 9.41 10.46
C HIS A 73 -2.93 10.14 11.77
N LEU A 74 -1.97 9.62 12.54
CA LEU A 74 -1.49 10.21 13.78
C LEU A 74 -0.67 11.48 13.50
N ALA A 75 0.29 11.41 12.57
CA ALA A 75 1.17 12.52 12.24
C ALA A 75 0.39 13.76 11.74
N ILE A 76 -0.57 13.57 10.83
CA ILE A 76 -1.37 14.66 10.25
C ILE A 76 -2.42 15.18 11.23
N GLY A 77 -2.89 14.33 12.16
CA GLY A 77 -3.87 14.70 13.17
C GLY A 77 -3.35 15.67 14.23
N SER A 78 -2.03 15.69 14.47
CA SER A 78 -1.41 16.53 15.49
C SER A 78 -1.64 18.03 15.19
N PRO A 79 -2.02 18.85 16.19
CA PRO A 79 -2.07 20.31 16.04
C PRO A 79 -0.71 20.92 15.67
N ARG A 80 0.39 20.28 16.07
CA ARG A 80 1.77 20.71 15.78
C ARG A 80 2.32 20.14 14.47
N ALA A 81 1.49 19.44 13.69
CA ALA A 81 1.93 18.82 12.44
C ALA A 81 2.47 19.86 11.45
N ARG A 82 3.72 19.69 11.02
CA ARG A 82 4.32 20.47 9.94
C ARG A 82 3.96 19.83 8.60
N ILE A 83 2.75 20.08 8.12
CA ILE A 83 2.26 19.50 6.86
C ILE A 83 2.76 20.34 5.69
N ASN A 84 3.57 19.73 4.82
CA ASN A 84 4.05 20.36 3.60
C ASN A 84 3.01 20.22 2.48
N LEU A 85 2.43 21.33 2.04
CA LEU A 85 1.40 21.39 1.00
C LEU A 85 1.64 22.59 0.08
N PRO A 86 1.34 22.48 -1.23
CA PRO A 86 1.14 23.66 -2.06
C PRO A 86 0.02 24.55 -1.47
N ASN A 87 0.18 25.87 -1.50
CA ASN A 87 -0.78 26.82 -0.95
C ASN A 87 -1.19 26.51 0.51
N ARG A 88 -0.22 26.13 1.36
CA ARG A 88 -0.50 25.62 2.71
C ARG A 88 -1.32 26.58 3.56
N GLU A 89 -1.10 27.90 3.43
CA GLU A 89 -1.78 28.93 4.21
C GLU A 89 -3.29 28.90 3.93
N TYR A 90 -3.66 28.69 2.67
CA TYR A 90 -5.05 28.52 2.27
C TYR A 90 -5.62 27.20 2.83
N TRP A 91 -4.99 26.06 2.56
CA TRP A 91 -5.55 24.74 2.90
C TRP A 91 -5.52 24.39 4.39
N LEU A 92 -4.62 25.00 5.16
CA LEU A 92 -4.48 24.78 6.60
C LEU A 92 -5.05 25.92 7.44
N ALA A 93 -5.75 26.89 6.82
CA ALA A 93 -6.54 27.88 7.55
C ALA A 93 -7.53 27.17 8.51
N PRO A 94 -7.79 27.73 9.71
CA PRO A 94 -8.59 27.06 10.75
C PRO A 94 -9.93 26.51 10.24
N GLU A 95 -10.58 27.25 9.34
CA GLU A 95 -11.90 26.93 8.78
C GLU A 95 -11.87 25.69 7.87
N ARG A 96 -10.74 25.44 7.19
CA ARG A 96 -10.56 24.35 6.21
C ARG A 96 -9.72 23.18 6.73
N ARG A 97 -8.98 23.37 7.83
CA ARG A 97 -8.00 22.40 8.33
C ARG A 97 -8.58 21.00 8.53
N ASN A 98 -9.79 20.90 9.12
CA ASN A 98 -10.44 19.61 9.37
C ASN A 98 -10.75 18.86 8.08
N GLU A 99 -11.25 19.55 7.06
CA GLU A 99 -11.51 18.96 5.74
C GLU A 99 -10.21 18.52 5.07
N THR A 100 -9.17 19.37 5.11
CA THR A 100 -7.84 19.05 4.56
C THR A 100 -7.24 17.82 5.22
N VAL A 101 -7.24 17.74 6.56
CA VAL A 101 -6.74 16.60 7.32
C VAL A 101 -7.53 15.32 6.99
N SER A 102 -8.86 15.41 6.89
CA SER A 102 -9.71 14.29 6.51
C SER A 102 -9.36 13.76 5.11
N TYR A 103 -9.19 14.67 4.15
CA TYR A 103 -8.76 14.32 2.79
C TYR A 103 -7.41 13.60 2.80
N LEU A 104 -6.39 14.17 3.48
CA LEU A 104 -5.05 13.60 3.52
C LEU A 104 -5.05 12.19 4.15
N ARG A 105 -5.79 12.00 5.25
CA ARG A 105 -5.97 10.69 5.88
C ARG A 105 -6.60 9.68 4.93
N ALA A 106 -7.69 10.05 4.25
CA ALA A 106 -8.34 9.19 3.27
C ALA A 106 -7.44 8.91 2.05
N HIS A 107 -6.60 9.87 1.66
CA HIS A 107 -5.67 9.76 0.55
C HIS A 107 -4.53 8.78 0.86
N MET A 108 -3.94 8.87 2.06
CA MET A 108 -2.93 7.92 2.54
C MET A 108 -3.49 6.51 2.77
N ALA A 109 -4.70 6.40 3.32
CA ALA A 109 -5.35 5.10 3.51
C ALA A 109 -5.59 4.36 2.18
N ARG A 110 -5.94 5.09 1.11
CA ARG A 110 -6.05 4.52 -0.25
C ARG A 110 -4.72 3.98 -0.75
N PHE A 111 -3.63 4.71 -0.53
CA PHE A 111 -2.28 4.24 -0.89
C PHE A 111 -1.90 2.97 -0.12
N GLY A 112 -2.10 2.96 1.20
CA GLY A 112 -1.84 1.79 2.04
C GLY A 112 -2.62 0.55 1.59
N ALA A 113 -3.90 0.71 1.24
CA ALA A 113 -4.72 -0.39 0.73
C ALA A 113 -4.22 -0.95 -0.61
N VAL A 114 -3.81 -0.10 -1.57
CA VAL A 114 -3.28 -0.58 -2.86
C VAL A 114 -1.89 -1.20 -2.68
N LEU A 115 -1.05 -0.64 -1.80
CA LEU A 115 0.24 -1.24 -1.44
C LEU A 115 0.05 -2.64 -0.87
N LEU A 116 -0.91 -2.83 0.04
CA LEU A 116 -1.24 -4.15 0.58
C LEU A 116 -1.59 -5.15 -0.54
N VAL A 117 -2.50 -4.77 -1.45
CA VAL A 117 -2.89 -5.62 -2.59
C VAL A 117 -1.68 -5.96 -3.45
N PHE A 118 -0.81 -4.99 -3.73
CA PHE A 118 0.42 -5.22 -4.49
C PHE A 118 1.37 -6.19 -3.77
N LEU A 119 1.54 -6.07 -2.45
CA LEU A 119 2.39 -7.00 -1.67
C LEU A 119 1.80 -8.42 -1.65
N CYS A 120 0.47 -8.56 -1.50
CA CYS A 120 -0.21 -9.87 -1.63
C CYS A 120 -0.06 -10.45 -3.03
N TYR A 121 -0.13 -9.62 -4.08
CA TYR A 121 0.10 -10.03 -5.46
C TYR A 121 1.54 -10.54 -5.66
N VAL A 122 2.54 -9.84 -5.14
CA VAL A 122 3.94 -10.29 -5.18
C VAL A 122 4.11 -11.62 -4.44
N HIS A 123 3.53 -11.76 -3.24
CA HIS A 123 3.53 -13.03 -2.51
C HIS A 123 2.89 -14.15 -3.34
N TRP A 124 1.74 -13.90 -3.99
CA TRP A 124 1.09 -14.86 -4.87
C TRP A 124 2.00 -15.29 -6.03
N LEU A 125 2.71 -14.36 -6.67
CA LEU A 125 3.69 -14.70 -7.71
C LEU A 125 4.82 -15.58 -7.18
N VAL A 126 5.30 -15.36 -5.96
CA VAL A 126 6.30 -16.25 -5.33
C VAL A 126 5.74 -17.65 -5.11
N VAL A 127 4.50 -17.78 -4.65
CA VAL A 127 3.82 -19.08 -4.51
C VAL A 127 3.77 -19.79 -5.85
N ARG A 128 3.29 -19.12 -6.91
CA ARG A 128 3.21 -19.68 -8.28
C ARG A 128 4.59 -20.07 -8.82
N ALA A 129 5.61 -19.27 -8.57
CA ALA A 129 6.97 -19.54 -9.02
C ALA A 129 7.58 -20.79 -8.38
N ASN A 130 7.17 -21.13 -7.16
CA ASN A 130 7.63 -22.33 -6.45
C ASN A 130 6.83 -23.59 -6.81
N GLU A 131 5.79 -23.48 -7.65
CA GLU A 131 5.08 -24.65 -8.20
C GLU A 131 5.83 -25.31 -9.38
N THR A 132 6.80 -24.62 -9.97
CA THR A 132 7.58 -25.14 -11.12
C THR A 132 8.93 -25.71 -10.66
N GLN A 133 9.46 -26.66 -11.43
CA GLN A 133 10.82 -27.19 -11.25
C GLN A 133 11.64 -26.98 -12.54
N PRO A 134 12.70 -26.14 -12.53
CA PRO A 134 13.15 -25.29 -11.41
C PRO A 134 12.16 -24.14 -11.09
N PRO A 135 12.22 -23.55 -9.88
CA PRO A 135 11.39 -22.39 -9.53
C PRO A 135 11.64 -21.20 -10.45
N ARG A 136 10.58 -20.65 -11.04
CA ARG A 136 10.69 -19.55 -12.00
C ARG A 136 9.56 -18.54 -11.87
N LEU A 137 9.92 -17.28 -11.70
CA LEU A 137 8.98 -16.16 -11.65
C LEU A 137 8.52 -15.79 -13.07
N SER A 138 7.22 -15.50 -13.22
CA SER A 138 6.69 -14.90 -14.45
C SER A 138 7.07 -13.41 -14.54
N ASN A 139 8.08 -13.10 -15.35
CA ASN A 139 8.51 -11.72 -15.61
C ASN A 139 7.39 -10.82 -16.16
N PRO A 140 6.59 -11.25 -17.17
CA PRO A 140 5.48 -10.41 -17.65
C PRO A 140 4.46 -10.09 -16.56
N ALA A 141 4.16 -11.06 -15.68
CA ALA A 141 3.24 -10.84 -14.57
C ALA A 141 3.84 -9.87 -13.53
N MET A 142 5.10 -10.05 -13.15
CA MET A 142 5.78 -9.13 -12.23
C MET A 142 5.84 -7.71 -12.79
N LEU A 143 6.29 -7.55 -14.04
CA LEU A 143 6.38 -6.25 -14.69
C LEU A 143 5.00 -5.60 -14.88
N GLY A 144 3.98 -6.38 -15.24
CA GLY A 144 2.61 -5.87 -15.37
C GLY A 144 2.06 -5.36 -14.03
N GLY A 145 2.23 -6.13 -12.95
CA GLY A 145 1.81 -5.70 -11.61
C GLY A 145 2.58 -4.47 -11.11
N LEU A 146 3.90 -4.44 -11.33
CA LEU A 146 4.74 -3.29 -10.97
C LEU A 146 4.35 -2.05 -11.78
N ALA A 147 4.14 -2.18 -13.09
CA ALA A 147 3.70 -1.08 -13.95
C ALA A 147 2.34 -0.54 -13.50
N ALA A 148 1.38 -1.41 -13.18
CA ALA A 148 0.08 -1.02 -12.65
C ALA A 148 0.22 -0.26 -11.32
N PHE A 149 1.08 -0.73 -10.41
CA PHE A 149 1.35 -0.05 -9.14
C PHE A 149 2.02 1.33 -9.35
N ILE A 150 2.97 1.45 -10.28
CA ILE A 150 3.61 2.72 -10.63
C ILE A 150 2.60 3.70 -11.23
N VAL A 151 1.77 3.25 -12.18
CA VAL A 151 0.70 4.08 -12.77
C VAL A 151 -0.25 4.57 -11.69
N PHE A 152 -0.68 3.69 -10.78
CA PHE A 152 -1.47 4.08 -9.62
C PHE A 152 -0.75 5.15 -8.78
N ALA A 153 0.52 4.95 -8.42
CA ALA A 153 1.28 5.90 -7.62
C ALA A 153 1.43 7.27 -8.31
N LEU A 154 1.62 7.29 -9.63
CA LEU A 154 1.68 8.52 -10.43
C LEU A 154 0.34 9.24 -10.46
N VAL A 155 -0.76 8.52 -10.67
CA VAL A 155 -2.13 9.09 -10.67
C VAL A 155 -2.50 9.60 -9.29
N TRP A 156 -2.21 8.82 -8.24
CA TRP A 156 -2.38 9.18 -6.84
C TRP A 156 -1.62 10.48 -6.53
N SER A 157 -0.34 10.57 -6.88
CA SER A 157 0.50 11.76 -6.66
C SER A 157 0.01 12.97 -7.46
N ARG A 158 -0.39 12.77 -8.72
CA ARG A 158 -0.97 13.84 -9.55
C ARG A 158 -2.29 14.34 -8.97
N SER A 159 -3.15 13.46 -8.45
CA SER A 159 -4.42 13.85 -7.84
C SER A 159 -4.20 14.70 -6.58
N PHE A 160 -3.19 14.38 -5.78
CA PHE A 160 -2.74 15.20 -4.65
C PHE A 160 -2.31 16.60 -5.11
N LEU A 161 -1.37 16.67 -6.05
CA LEU A 161 -0.83 17.93 -6.54
C LEU A 161 -1.91 18.80 -7.19
N ARG A 162 -2.79 18.21 -8.01
CA ARG A 162 -3.90 18.93 -8.65
C ARG A 162 -4.84 19.54 -7.62
N ARG A 163 -5.23 18.79 -6.58
CA ARG A 163 -6.12 19.32 -5.54
C ARG A 163 -5.49 20.49 -4.79
N PHE A 164 -4.24 20.36 -4.35
CA PHE A 164 -3.63 21.39 -3.49
C PHE A 164 -3.05 22.58 -4.26
N ARG A 165 -2.71 22.42 -5.55
CA ARG A 165 -2.27 23.54 -6.40
C ARG A 165 -3.43 24.41 -6.87
N ASN A 166 -4.59 23.82 -7.15
CA ASN A 166 -5.75 24.56 -7.62
C ASN A 166 -6.51 25.16 -6.44
N GLN A 167 -6.31 26.46 -6.17
CA GLN A 167 -7.21 27.20 -5.29
C GLN A 167 -8.56 27.38 -6.02
N PRO A 168 -9.71 27.13 -5.38
CA PRO A 168 -11.01 27.49 -5.95
C PRO A 168 -11.00 29.00 -6.23
N THR A 169 -10.99 29.37 -7.51
CA THR A 169 -11.04 30.77 -7.96
C THR A 169 -12.43 31.29 -7.64
N GLY A 170 -12.60 32.09 -6.57
CA GLY A 170 -13.90 32.68 -6.26
C GLY A 170 -14.24 32.99 -4.80
N GLN A 171 -13.33 32.83 -3.84
CA GLN A 171 -13.53 33.36 -2.48
C GLN A 171 -12.32 34.17 -2.04
N SER A 172 -12.20 35.36 -2.62
CA SER A 172 -11.57 36.49 -1.95
C SER A 172 -12.38 36.80 -0.69
N VAL A 173 -11.78 36.57 0.48
CA VAL A 173 -12.16 37.28 1.71
C VAL A 173 -11.40 38.60 1.70
#